data_AF-A5CFW3-F1
#
_entry.id   AF-A5CFW3-F1
#
_cell.length_a   1.000
_cell.length_b   1.000
_cell.length_c   1.000
_cell.angle_alpha   90.00
_cell.angle_beta   90.00
_cell.angle_gamma   90.00
#
_symmetry.space_group_name_H-M   'P 1'
#
loop_
_entity.id
_entity.type
_entity.pdbx_description
1 polymer ?
#
loop_
_entity_poly.entity_id
_entity_poly.type
_entity_poly.pdbx_seq_one_letter_code
_entity_poly.pdbx_strand_id
1 'polypeptide(L)'
;HEYVHYWYALILLGVGWNFLYVGGTTMLTLTYSMNERFKAQAVNEFTVFGISATASLLAGTVIHLHGWFTLVVLPLPLLALMLASLFFVRGDPLVHRLAPKVA
;
A
#
# COMPACT_ATOMS: atom_id res chain seq x y z
N HIS A 1 3.52 -29.88 -5.38
CA HIS A 1 4.48 -28.92 -4.77
C HIS A 1 4.12 -27.46 -5.07
N GLU A 2 3.61 -27.12 -6.27
CA GLU A 2 3.25 -25.74 -6.64
C GLU A 2 2.17 -25.08 -5.75
N TYR A 3 1.17 -25.84 -5.30
CA TYR A 3 0.11 -25.32 -4.41
C TYR A 3 0.63 -24.71 -3.10
N VAL A 4 1.73 -25.25 -2.57
CA VAL A 4 2.35 -24.76 -1.33
C VAL A 4 2.98 -23.39 -1.56
N HIS A 5 3.68 -23.21 -2.68
CA HIS A 5 4.25 -21.90 -3.05
C HIS A 5 3.15 -20.86 -3.26
N TYR A 6 2.07 -21.22 -3.95
CA TYR A 6 0.93 -20.34 -4.16
C TYR A 6 0.26 -19.94 -2.84
N TRP A 7 0.08 -20.89 -1.92
CA TRP A 7 -0.53 -20.64 -0.61
C TRP A 7 0.32 -19.69 0.25
N TYR A 8 1.64 -19.92 0.33
CA TYR A 8 2.53 -19.00 1.03
C TYR A 8 2.56 -17.61 0.38
N ALA A 9 2.51 -17.54 -0.96
CA ALA A 9 2.44 -16.26 -1.67
C ALA A 9 1.17 -15.49 -1.30
N LEU A 10 0.01 -16.15 -1.22
CA LEU A 10 -1.25 -15.51 -0.79
C LEU A 10 -1.19 -15.01 0.65
N ILE A 11 -0.56 -15.77 1.56
CA ILE A 11 -0.37 -15.32 2.95
C ILE A 11 0.53 -14.10 3.02
N LEU A 12 1.70 -14.16 2.39
CA LEU A 12 2.65 -13.05 2.39
C LEU A 12 2.06 -11.80 1.73
N LEU A 13 1.29 -11.97 0.66
CA LEU A 13 0.56 -10.89 0.02
C LEU A 13 -0.47 -10.26 0.96
N GLY A 14 -1.27 -11.09 1.65
CA GLY A 14 -2.25 -10.60 2.63
C GLY A 14 -1.60 -9.88 3.80
N VAL A 15 -0.50 -10.40 4.32
CA VAL A 15 0.29 -9.74 5.38
C VAL A 15 0.84 -8.40 4.88
N GLY A 16 1.49 -8.39 3.72
CA GLY A 16 2.05 -7.19 3.11
C GLY A 16 0.99 -6.10 2.87
N TRP A 17 -0.18 -6.49 2.33
CA TRP A 17 -1.30 -5.57 2.12
C TRP A 17 -1.77 -4.90 3.43
N ASN A 18 -1.93 -5.67 4.51
CA ASN A 18 -2.33 -5.13 5.81
C ASN A 18 -1.31 -4.11 6.34
N PHE A 19 -0.02 -4.43 6.26
CA PHE A 19 1.04 -3.50 6.68
C PHE A 19 1.04 -2.21 5.86
N LEU A 20 0.88 -2.31 4.54
CA LEU A 20 0.81 -1.14 3.66
C LEU A 20 -0.40 -0.26 3.98
N TYR A 21 -1.57 -0.88 4.17
CA TYR A 21 -2.81 -0.15 4.43
C TYR A 21 -2.82 0.48 5.83
N VAL A 22 -2.56 -0.29 6.89
CA VAL A 22 -2.56 0.22 8.28
C VAL A 22 -1.38 1.18 8.52
N GLY A 23 -0.18 0.83 8.05
CA GLY A 23 1.00 1.70 8.18
C GLY A 23 0.84 3.00 7.39
N GLY A 24 0.35 2.90 6.15
CA GLY A 24 0.09 4.07 5.29
C GLY A 24 -0.94 5.01 5.88
N THR A 25 -2.09 4.50 6.31
CA THR A 25 -3.15 5.31 6.94
C THR A 25 -2.70 5.91 8.28
N THR A 26 -1.92 5.19 9.07
CA THR A 26 -1.32 5.72 10.31
C THR A 26 -0.41 6.91 9.99
N MET A 27 0.55 6.75 9.08
CA MET A 27 1.45 7.83 8.67
C MET A 27 0.67 9.02 8.11
N LEU A 28 -0.35 8.77 7.27
CA LEU A 28 -1.22 9.80 6.73
C LEU A 28 -1.84 10.64 7.86
N THR A 29 -2.45 10.00 8.86
CA THR A 29 -3.08 10.73 9.97
C THR A 29 -2.10 11.54 10.83
N LEU A 30 -0.84 11.11 10.93
CA LEU A 30 0.18 11.85 11.67
C LEU A 30 0.60 13.15 10.97
N THR A 31 0.56 13.18 9.64
CA THR A 31 0.89 14.38 8.84
C THR A 31 -0.21 15.44 8.79
N TYR A 32 -1.46 15.10 9.11
CA TYR A 32 -2.59 16.04 9.06
C TYR A 32 -3.02 16.52 10.45
N SER A 33 -3.53 17.76 10.50
CA SER A 33 -4.16 18.32 11.71
C SER A 33 -5.44 17.57 12.07
N MET A 34 -5.84 17.59 13.36
CA MET A 34 -7.04 16.86 13.84
C MET A 34 -8.30 17.16 13.03
N ASN A 35 -8.46 18.39 12.55
CA ASN A 35 -9.62 18.81 11.78
C ASN A 35 -9.60 18.34 10.30
N GLU A 36 -8.42 18.00 9.78
CA GLU A 36 -8.20 17.57 8.39
C GLU A 36 -8.09 16.05 8.25
N ARG A 37 -7.70 15.34 9.31
CA ARG A 37 -7.53 13.88 9.34
C ARG A 37 -8.74 13.14 8.79
N PHE A 38 -9.95 13.54 9.17
CA PHE A 38 -11.17 12.87 8.71
C PHE A 38 -11.37 13.01 7.20
N LYS A 39 -11.11 14.21 6.65
CA LYS A 39 -11.18 14.45 5.20
C LYS A 39 -10.09 13.68 4.47
N ALA A 40 -8.85 13.71 4.98
CA ALA A 40 -7.72 12.99 4.40
C ALA A 40 -7.94 11.47 4.39
N GLN A 41 -8.47 10.90 5.48
CA GLN A 41 -8.85 9.50 5.53
C GLN A 41 -9.96 9.18 4.53
N ALA A 42 -11.02 9.99 4.45
CA ALA A 42 -12.11 9.75 3.50
C ALA A 42 -11.60 9.73 2.03
N VAL A 43 -10.70 10.64 1.68
CA VAL A 43 -10.05 10.65 0.36
C VAL A 43 -9.20 9.41 0.16
N ASN A 44 -8.38 9.02 1.15
CA ASN A 44 -7.58 7.81 1.08
C ASN A 44 -8.43 6.56 0.85
N GLU A 45 -9.48 6.37 1.64
CA GLU A 45 -10.39 5.23 1.51
C GLU A 45 -11.05 5.20 0.13
N PHE A 46 -11.59 6.35 -0.31
CA PHE A 46 -12.18 6.47 -1.63
C PHE A 46 -11.17 6.12 -2.74
N THR A 47 -9.93 6.58 -2.64
CA THR A 47 -8.87 6.28 -3.60
C THR A 47 -8.49 4.80 -3.58
N VAL A 48 -8.26 4.20 -2.40
CA VAL A 48 -7.88 2.79 -2.28
C VAL A 48 -8.98 1.90 -2.86
N PHE A 49 -10.23 2.11 -2.49
CA PHE A 49 -11.34 1.31 -3.00
C PHE A 49 -11.65 1.60 -4.47
N GLY A 50 -11.58 2.86 -4.90
CA GLY A 50 -11.78 3.25 -6.30
C GLY A 50 -10.76 2.59 -7.23
N ILE A 51 -9.46 2.67 -6.89
CA ILE A 51 -8.39 2.00 -7.63
C ILE A 51 -8.57 0.49 -7.60
N SER A 52 -8.94 -0.09 -6.44
CA SER A 52 -9.16 -1.53 -6.32
C SER A 52 -10.31 -2.02 -7.21
N ALA A 53 -11.39 -1.25 -7.31
CA ALA A 53 -12.52 -1.55 -8.19
C ALA A 53 -12.11 -1.48 -9.67
N THR A 54 -11.40 -0.42 -10.08
CA THR A 54 -10.90 -0.29 -11.45
C THR A 54 -9.89 -1.38 -11.79
N ALA A 55 -8.96 -1.69 -10.89
CA ALA A 55 -7.97 -2.75 -11.08
C ALA A 55 -8.65 -4.12 -11.20
N SER A 56 -9.67 -4.39 -10.38
CA SER A 56 -10.44 -5.64 -10.46
C SER A 56 -11.18 -5.77 -11.78
N LEU A 57 -11.74 -4.67 -12.31
CA LEU A 57 -12.38 -4.65 -13.63
C LEU A 57 -11.37 -4.90 -14.75
N LEU A 58 -10.17 -4.33 -14.67
CA LEU A 58 -9.12 -4.46 -15.69
C LEU A 58 -8.32 -5.77 -15.58
N ALA A 59 -8.32 -6.43 -14.44
CA ALA A 59 -7.52 -7.63 -14.18
C ALA A 59 -7.79 -8.74 -15.20
N GLY A 60 -9.07 -8.95 -15.57
CA GLY A 60 -9.46 -9.93 -16.58
C GLY A 60 -8.85 -9.63 -17.96
N THR A 61 -8.89 -8.37 -18.39
CA THR A 61 -8.29 -7.92 -19.65
C THR A 61 -6.78 -8.11 -19.65
N VAL A 62 -6.10 -7.75 -18.56
CA VAL A 62 -4.64 -7.93 -18.45
C VAL A 62 -4.26 -9.41 -18.44
N ILE A 63 -5.02 -10.28 -17.76
CA ILE A 63 -4.80 -11.73 -17.81
C ILE A 63 -4.98 -12.26 -19.24
N HIS A 64 -6.04 -11.82 -19.93
CA HIS A 64 -6.34 -12.28 -21.28
C HIS A 64 -5.25 -11.89 -22.30
N LEU A 65 -4.73 -10.66 -22.21
CA LEU A 65 -3.76 -10.13 -23.18
C LEU A 65 -2.30 -10.41 -22.82
N HIS A 66 -1.95 -10.36 -21.53
CA HIS A 66 -0.56 -10.38 -21.06
C HIS A 66 -0.26 -11.50 -20.06
N GLY A 67 -1.26 -12.30 -19.69
CA GLY A 67 -1.11 -13.45 -18.81
C GLY A 67 -0.93 -13.12 -17.34
N TRP A 68 -0.88 -14.19 -16.53
CA TRP A 68 -0.81 -14.12 -15.07
C TRP A 68 0.48 -13.48 -14.55
N PHE A 69 1.62 -13.77 -15.17
CA PHE A 69 2.92 -13.26 -14.73
C PHE A 69 2.97 -11.72 -14.77
N THR A 70 2.42 -11.12 -15.82
CA THR A 70 2.36 -9.66 -15.96
C THR A 70 1.54 -9.03 -14.85
N LEU A 71 0.40 -9.63 -14.48
CA LEU A 71 -0.40 -9.14 -13.36
C LEU A 71 0.36 -9.12 -12.03
N VAL A 72 1.22 -10.12 -11.80
CA VAL A 72 2.00 -10.23 -10.55
C VAL A 72 3.16 -9.23 -10.53
N VAL A 73 3.80 -8.98 -11.67
CA VAL A 73 4.97 -8.08 -11.76
C VAL A 73 4.57 -6.61 -11.86
N LEU A 74 3.40 -6.31 -12.41
CA LEU A 74 2.91 -4.94 -12.63
C LEU A 74 3.00 -4.03 -11.39
N PRO A 75 2.68 -4.47 -10.15
CA PRO A 75 2.75 -3.63 -8.96
C PRO A 75 4.18 -3.45 -8.41
N LEU A 76 5.15 -4.30 -8.80
CA LEU A 76 6.49 -4.31 -8.20
C LEU A 76 7.25 -2.97 -8.36
N PRO A 77 7.22 -2.27 -9.51
CA PRO A 77 7.87 -0.96 -9.64
C PRO A 77 7.29 0.08 -8.68
N LEU A 78 5.97 0.08 -8.46
CA LEU A 78 5.32 1.00 -7.52
C LEU A 78 5.71 0.69 -6.07
N LEU A 79 5.78 -0.60 -5.71
CA LEU A 79 6.26 -1.02 -4.40
C LEU A 79 7.73 -0.65 -4.18
N ALA A 80 8.58 -0.77 -5.21
CA ALA A 80 9.98 -0.37 -5.13
C ALA A 80 10.14 1.15 -4.92
N LEU A 81 9.33 1.98 -5.61
CA LEU A 81 9.30 3.42 -5.40
C LEU A 81 8.84 3.79 -3.98
N MET A 82 7.82 3.09 -3.45
CA MET A 82 7.35 3.29 -2.08
C MET A 82 8.41 2.89 -1.05
N LEU A 83 9.13 1.78 -1.26
CA LEU A 83 10.22 1.38 -0.39
C LEU A 83 11.37 2.41 -0.42
N ALA A 84 11.70 2.94 -1.60
CA ALA A 84 12.71 3.98 -1.74
C ALA A 84 12.31 5.24 -0.98
N SER A 85 11.06 5.72 -1.13
CA SER A 85 10.59 6.91 -0.43
C SER A 85 10.62 6.73 1.10
N LEU A 86 10.20 5.57 1.60
CA LEU A 86 10.30 5.24 3.02
C LEU A 86 11.75 5.20 3.50
N PHE A 87 12.68 4.66 2.71
CA PHE A 87 14.10 4.64 3.05
C PHE A 87 14.70 6.05 3.15
N PHE A 88 14.34 6.95 2.23
CA PHE A 88 14.76 8.35 2.28
C PHE A 88 14.19 9.07 3.51
N VAL A 89 12.91 8.87 3.82
CA VAL A 89 12.23 9.55 4.92
C VAL A 89 12.65 9.00 6.30
N ARG A 90 13.09 7.74 6.38
CA ARG A 90 13.52 7.11 7.64
C ARG A 90 14.63 7.87 8.37
N GLY A 91 15.54 8.50 7.63
CA GLY A 91 16.66 9.27 8.20
C GLY A 91 16.31 10.71 8.57
N ASP A 92 15.10 11.18 8.28
CA ASP A 92 14.73 12.59 8.42
C ASP A 92 14.44 12.94 9.90
N PRO A 93 15.16 13.92 10.50
CA PRO A 93 14.92 14.37 11.87
C PRO A 93 13.50 14.90 12.10
N LEU A 94 12.80 15.32 11.05
CA LEU A 94 11.42 15.80 11.15
C LEU A 94 10.43 14.68 11.53
N VAL A 95 10.68 13.43 11.10
CA VAL A 95 9.88 12.26 11.49
C VAL A 95 10.00 12.00 13.00
N HIS A 96 11.20 12.20 13.57
CA HIS A 96 11.42 12.08 15.02
C HIS A 96 10.71 13.15 15.83
N ARG A 97 10.41 14.32 15.23
CA ARG A 97 9.65 15.40 15.88
C ARG A 97 8.13 15.19 15.77
N LEU A 98 7.67 14.47 14.75
CA LEU A 98 6.28 14.09 14.53
C LEU A 98 5.89 12.81 15.27
N ALA A 99 6.87 11.97 15.63
CA ALA A 99 6.65 10.87 16.55
C ALA A 99 6.05 11.45 17.84
N PRO A 100 4.82 11.07 18.22
CA PRO A 100 4.24 11.58 19.45
C PRO A 100 5.21 11.30 20.58
N LYS A 101 5.48 12.30 21.42
CA LYS A 101 5.93 12.07 22.79
C LYS A 101 4.83 11.26 23.46
N VAL A 102 4.84 9.95 23.24
CA VAL A 102 4.19 9.02 24.13
C VAL A 102 4.97 9.18 25.43
N ALA A 103 4.29 9.74 26.42
CA ALA A 103 4.78 9.97 27.76
C ALA A 103 5.41 8.71 28.36
#